data_AF-A0A1E3W7D2-F1
#
_entry.id   AF-A0A1E3W7D2-F1
#
_cell.length_a   1.000
_cell.length_b   1.000
_cell.length_c   1.000
_cell.angle_alpha   90.00
_cell.angle_beta   90.00
_cell.angle_gamma   90.00
#
_symmetry.space_group_name_H-M   'P 1'
#
loop_
_entity.id
_entity.type
_entity.pdbx_description
1 polymer ?
#
loop_
_entity_poly.entity_id
_entity_poly.type
_entity_poly.pdbx_seq_one_letter_code
_entity_poly.pdbx_strand_id
1 'polypeptide(L)'
;MAELLPEYVGEHEGDLIVDTTIDANLQRVSQEKLRELLDTEGRALKAGEGAIVVLDPVGGVKALVGGRSYRSSPYDRAIKSLRQPGSAFKPFVYLTALESGYTPDSLAYDGPVNIGGWKPSNYTNRYKGEVTLREAMAQSLNTVAARLTNEVGAWKVVRTARRLGIHSKLHAQPSIALGTAEVTLLELAGAMPPSPMAASACCLMSSRACATATARCSTAGATPQPARWWRSNMWAP
;
A
#
# COMPACT_ATOMS: atom_id res chain seq x y z
N MET A 1 -12.29 10.97 -13.86
CA MET A 1 -13.21 11.09 -12.70
C MET A 1 -14.66 11.06 -13.15
N ALA A 2 -15.07 11.85 -14.15
CA ALA A 2 -16.45 11.83 -14.69
C ALA A 2 -16.93 10.46 -15.22
N GLU A 3 -16.01 9.65 -15.74
CA GLU A 3 -16.31 8.37 -16.39
C GLU A 3 -16.79 7.27 -15.44
N LEU A 4 -16.47 7.36 -14.14
CA LEU A 4 -16.82 6.35 -13.13
C LEU A 4 -17.97 6.78 -12.20
N LEU A 5 -18.36 8.05 -12.21
CA LEU A 5 -19.42 8.56 -11.33
C LEU A 5 -20.77 7.83 -11.49
N PRO A 6 -21.23 7.45 -12.70
CA PRO A 6 -22.48 6.71 -12.85
C PRO A 6 -22.49 5.37 -12.12
N GLU A 7 -21.34 4.72 -11.96
CA GLU A 7 -21.23 3.45 -11.22
C GLU A 7 -21.42 3.62 -9.71
N TYR A 8 -21.13 4.81 -9.16
CA TYR A 8 -21.21 5.06 -7.71
C TYR A 8 -22.50 5.74 -7.28
N VAL A 9 -23.08 6.60 -8.12
CA VAL A 9 -24.24 7.43 -7.75
C VAL A 9 -25.49 7.14 -8.58
N GLY A 10 -25.40 6.23 -9.56
CA GLY A 10 -26.46 5.96 -10.52
C GLY A 10 -26.63 7.07 -11.55
N GLU A 11 -27.62 6.92 -12.44
CA GLU A 11 -28.07 8.03 -13.28
C GLU A 11 -28.73 9.09 -12.41
N HIS A 12 -28.21 10.31 -12.45
CA HIS A 12 -28.69 11.41 -11.62
C HIS A 12 -28.88 12.65 -12.49
N GLU A 13 -30.10 13.19 -12.47
CA GLU A 13 -30.43 14.47 -13.10
C GLU A 13 -30.34 15.56 -12.03
N GLY A 14 -29.18 16.22 -11.90
CA GLY A 14 -28.97 17.32 -10.96
C GLY A 14 -27.51 17.59 -10.59
N ASP A 15 -27.28 18.68 -9.87
CA ASP A 15 -25.95 19.06 -9.40
C ASP A 15 -25.45 18.13 -8.29
N LEU A 16 -24.26 17.58 -8.51
CA LEU A 16 -23.59 16.68 -7.59
C LEU A 16 -22.45 17.40 -6.87
N ILE A 17 -22.50 17.45 -5.54
CA ILE A 17 -21.38 17.90 -4.72
C ILE A 17 -20.56 16.67 -4.36
N VAL A 18 -19.29 16.66 -4.79
CA VAL A 18 -18.34 15.57 -4.51
C VAL A 18 -17.27 16.06 -3.53
N ASP A 19 -17.38 15.63 -2.28
CA ASP A 19 -16.38 15.90 -1.25
C ASP A 19 -15.25 14.90 -1.36
N THR A 20 -14.02 15.37 -1.58
CA THR A 20 -12.83 14.50 -1.66
C THR A 20 -11.92 14.68 -0.45
N THR A 21 -11.03 13.71 -0.21
CA THR A 21 -10.02 13.80 0.85
C THR A 21 -8.79 14.61 0.45
N ILE A 22 -8.69 15.03 -0.82
CA ILE A 22 -7.52 15.71 -1.37
C ILE A 22 -7.32 17.06 -0.67
N ASP A 23 -6.11 17.29 -0.21
CA ASP A 23 -5.66 18.58 0.27
C ASP A 23 -5.00 19.33 -0.89
N ALA A 24 -5.59 20.44 -1.32
CA ALA A 24 -5.13 21.19 -2.47
C ALA A 24 -3.69 21.74 -2.30
N ASN A 25 -3.31 22.10 -1.07
CA ASN A 25 -1.96 22.59 -0.79
C ASN A 25 -0.95 21.46 -0.86
N LEU A 26 -1.23 20.32 -0.23
CA LEU A 26 -0.36 19.13 -0.31
C LEU A 26 -0.24 18.60 -1.74
N GLN A 27 -1.33 18.62 -2.50
CA GLN A 27 -1.33 18.24 -3.90
C GLN A 27 -0.39 19.12 -4.72
N ARG A 28 -0.50 20.44 -4.57
CA ARG A 28 0.36 21.42 -5.27
C ARG A 28 1.83 21.23 -4.89
N VAL A 29 2.14 21.15 -3.59
CA VAL A 29 3.51 20.97 -3.10
C VAL A 29 4.11 19.64 -3.58
N SER A 30 3.32 18.57 -3.60
CA SER A 30 3.76 17.26 -4.11
C SER A 30 4.11 17.33 -5.60
N GLN A 31 3.29 18.02 -6.41
CA GLN A 31 3.57 18.20 -7.85
C GLN A 31 4.83 19.02 -8.10
N GLU A 32 4.98 20.13 -7.38
CA GLU A 32 6.17 20.99 -7.47
C GLU A 32 7.42 20.21 -7.07
N LYS A 33 7.38 19.49 -5.93
CA LYS A 33 8.55 18.77 -5.43
C LYS A 33 8.93 17.60 -6.33
N LEU A 34 7.96 16.88 -6.90
CA LEU A 34 8.25 15.82 -7.87
C LEU A 34 8.99 16.38 -9.09
N ARG A 35 8.53 17.51 -9.63
CA ARG A 35 9.17 18.15 -10.79
C ARG A 35 10.59 18.61 -10.45
N GLU A 36 10.74 19.28 -9.31
CA GLU A 36 12.04 19.74 -8.81
C GLU A 36 13.03 18.57 -8.71
N LEU A 37 12.65 17.47 -8.05
CA LEU A 37 13.51 16.28 -7.92
C LEU A 37 13.88 15.65 -9.27
N LEU A 38 12.93 15.58 -10.21
CA LEU A 38 13.22 15.07 -11.54
C LEU A 38 14.14 16.01 -12.34
N ASP A 39 14.10 17.32 -12.10
CA ASP A 39 14.97 18.31 -12.72
C ASP A 39 16.39 18.30 -12.17
N THR A 40 16.52 18.16 -10.86
CA THR A 40 17.82 18.18 -10.16
C THR A 40 18.52 16.83 -10.22
N GLU A 41 17.79 15.74 -9.93
CA GLU A 41 18.36 14.40 -9.72
C GLU A 41 17.99 13.39 -10.80
N GLY A 42 16.92 13.65 -11.57
CA GLY A 42 16.38 12.69 -12.54
C GLY A 42 17.41 12.18 -13.55
N ARG A 43 18.33 13.04 -14.02
CA ARG A 43 19.41 12.62 -14.94
C ARG A 43 20.38 11.63 -14.30
N ALA A 44 20.79 11.87 -13.06
CA ALA A 44 21.71 10.99 -12.33
C ALA A 44 21.07 9.63 -12.04
N LEU A 45 19.77 9.63 -11.70
CA LEU A 45 18.97 8.44 -11.43
C LEU A 45 18.45 7.75 -12.69
N LYS A 46 18.69 8.31 -13.89
CA LYS A 46 18.09 7.88 -15.16
C LYS A 46 16.55 7.78 -15.07
N ALA A 47 15.93 8.70 -14.34
CA ALA A 47 14.50 8.78 -14.09
C ALA A 47 13.92 10.04 -14.76
N GLY A 48 13.05 9.86 -15.75
CA GLY A 48 12.31 10.96 -16.39
C GLY A 48 10.91 11.20 -15.80
N GLU A 49 10.44 10.28 -14.97
CA GLU A 49 9.07 10.24 -14.43
C GLU A 49 9.10 9.74 -12.99
N GLY A 50 8.03 10.02 -12.25
CA GLY A 50 7.84 9.52 -10.90
C GLY A 50 6.39 9.66 -10.45
N ALA A 51 6.11 9.21 -9.23
CA ALA A 51 4.79 9.31 -8.63
C ALA A 51 4.90 9.55 -7.13
N ILE A 52 3.89 10.22 -6.56
CA ILE A 52 3.76 10.49 -5.14
C ILE A 52 2.35 10.14 -4.71
N VAL A 53 2.22 9.41 -3.60
CA VAL A 53 0.95 9.18 -2.90
C VAL A 53 1.15 9.62 -1.45
N VAL A 54 0.26 10.46 -0.96
CA VAL A 54 0.20 10.89 0.43
C VAL A 54 -1.12 10.42 1.00
N LEU A 55 -1.04 9.61 2.06
CA LEU A 55 -2.19 9.09 2.79
C LEU A 55 -2.24 9.72 4.17
N ASP A 56 -3.44 9.96 4.68
CA ASP A 56 -3.62 10.21 6.11
C ASP A 56 -3.62 8.90 6.91
N PRO A 57 -3.52 8.98 8.26
CA PRO A 57 -3.49 7.79 9.10
C PRO A 57 -4.75 6.93 9.03
N VAL A 58 -5.86 7.39 8.43
CA VAL A 58 -7.12 6.62 8.28
C VAL A 58 -7.32 6.08 6.86
N GLY A 59 -6.37 6.30 5.94
CA GLY A 59 -6.38 5.80 4.57
C GLY A 59 -6.94 6.79 3.53
N GLY A 60 -7.29 8.01 3.93
CA GLY A 60 -7.70 9.07 3.02
C GLY A 60 -6.53 9.56 2.17
N VAL A 61 -6.74 9.63 0.85
CA VAL A 61 -5.72 10.13 -0.09
C VAL A 61 -5.69 11.66 0.01
N LYS A 62 -4.59 12.22 0.51
CA LYS A 62 -4.38 13.68 0.64
C LYS A 62 -3.73 14.29 -0.59
N ALA A 63 -2.83 13.55 -1.23
CA ALA A 63 -2.24 13.92 -2.50
C ALA A 63 -1.96 12.69 -3.36
N LEU A 64 -2.16 12.82 -4.66
CA LEU A 64 -1.90 11.78 -5.65
C LEU A 64 -1.33 12.42 -6.92
N VAL A 65 -0.07 12.13 -7.19
CA VAL A 65 0.66 12.65 -8.35
C VAL A 65 1.14 11.46 -9.17
N GLY A 66 0.56 11.29 -10.36
CA GLY A 66 0.84 10.14 -11.24
C GLY A 66 1.98 10.33 -12.24
N GLY A 67 2.63 11.49 -12.28
CA GLY A 67 3.64 11.78 -13.28
C GLY A 67 4.17 13.21 -13.19
N ARG A 68 5.21 13.48 -13.98
CA ARG A 68 5.88 14.79 -14.04
C ARG A 68 4.96 15.92 -14.52
N SER A 69 4.21 15.66 -15.59
CA SER A 69 3.28 16.61 -16.17
C SER A 69 2.15 15.88 -16.90
N TYR A 70 0.91 16.22 -16.54
CA TYR A 70 -0.28 15.66 -17.17
C TYR A 70 -0.36 15.98 -18.67
N ARG A 71 0.10 17.18 -19.07
CA ARG A 71 0.08 17.62 -20.48
C ARG A 71 1.00 16.80 -21.37
N SER A 72 2.14 16.35 -20.85
CA SER A 72 3.07 15.50 -21.60
C SER A 72 2.73 14.03 -21.50
N SER A 73 2.19 13.59 -20.36
CA SER A 73 1.80 12.20 -20.11
C SER A 73 0.56 12.14 -19.21
N PRO A 74 -0.61 11.76 -19.73
CA PRO A 74 -1.82 11.54 -18.92
C PRO A 74 -1.81 10.19 -18.17
N TYR A 75 -0.72 9.41 -18.31
CA TYR A 75 -0.61 8.10 -17.67
C TYR A 75 -0.31 8.24 -16.18
N ASP A 76 -1.27 7.86 -15.34
CA ASP A 76 -1.16 7.91 -13.88
C ASP A 76 -0.37 6.72 -13.32
N ARG A 77 0.90 6.93 -13.02
CA ARG A 77 1.80 5.92 -12.47
C ARG A 77 1.50 5.58 -11.02
N ALA A 78 0.79 6.43 -10.28
CA ALA A 78 0.45 6.15 -8.89
C ALA A 78 -0.54 4.97 -8.79
N ILE A 79 -1.46 4.86 -9.76
CA ILE A 79 -2.55 3.88 -9.74
C ILE A 79 -2.50 2.85 -10.88
N LYS A 80 -1.78 3.12 -11.99
CA LYS A 80 -1.74 2.23 -13.16
C LYS A 80 -0.39 1.53 -13.36
N SER A 81 0.70 2.11 -12.85
CA SER A 81 2.04 1.55 -13.07
C SER A 81 2.32 0.43 -12.08
N LEU A 82 2.48 -0.78 -12.60
CA LEU A 82 2.98 -1.92 -11.85
C LEU A 82 4.52 -1.85 -11.79
N ARG A 83 5.09 -1.92 -10.59
CA ARG A 83 6.54 -1.94 -10.37
C ARG A 83 6.89 -2.88 -9.23
N GLN A 84 8.08 -3.47 -9.29
CA GLN A 84 8.64 -4.23 -8.18
C GLN A 84 8.96 -3.29 -7.01
N PRO A 85 8.35 -3.46 -5.83
CA PRO A 85 8.56 -2.60 -4.66
C PRO A 85 9.90 -2.88 -3.95
N GLY A 86 10.56 -3.99 -4.30
CA GLY A 86 11.82 -4.38 -3.66
C GLY A 86 11.67 -4.62 -2.16
N SER A 87 12.65 -4.14 -1.38
CA SER A 87 12.65 -4.30 0.08
C SER A 87 11.46 -3.65 0.80
N ALA A 88 10.72 -2.74 0.15
CA ALA A 88 9.48 -2.21 0.71
C ALA A 88 8.39 -3.28 0.91
N PHE A 89 8.57 -4.50 0.38
CA PHE A 89 7.68 -5.63 0.61
C PHE A 89 7.98 -6.45 1.88
N LYS A 90 9.18 -6.32 2.47
CA LYS A 90 9.56 -7.03 3.70
C LYS A 90 8.58 -6.86 4.87
N PRO A 91 7.96 -5.69 5.12
CA PRO A 91 6.96 -5.53 6.18
C PRO A 91 5.86 -6.62 6.17
N PHE A 92 5.40 -7.06 4.99
CA PHE A 92 4.42 -8.13 4.87
C PHE A 92 4.96 -9.49 5.33
N VAL A 93 6.25 -9.75 5.07
CA VAL A 93 6.96 -10.96 5.54
C VAL A 93 7.06 -10.96 7.06
N TYR A 94 7.56 -9.87 7.64
CA TYR A 94 7.76 -9.77 9.08
C TYR A 94 6.42 -9.80 9.83
N LEU A 95 5.39 -9.12 9.33
CA LEU A 95 4.05 -9.22 9.91
C LEU A 95 3.53 -10.65 9.88
N THR A 96 3.70 -11.36 8.76
CA THR A 96 3.28 -12.77 8.64
C THR A 96 4.01 -13.67 9.64
N ALA A 97 5.29 -13.40 9.89
CA ALA A 97 6.05 -14.12 10.91
C ALA A 97 5.55 -13.84 12.32
N LEU A 98 5.27 -12.57 12.65
CA LEU A 98 4.70 -12.21 13.94
C LEU A 98 3.35 -12.92 14.16
N GLU A 99 2.49 -12.95 13.13
CA GLU A 99 1.22 -13.69 13.18
C GLU A 99 1.40 -15.22 13.21
N SER A 100 2.57 -15.72 12.84
CA SER A 100 2.94 -17.14 12.92
C SER A 100 3.62 -17.52 14.25
N GLY A 101 3.68 -16.60 15.22
CA GLY A 101 4.20 -16.85 16.57
C GLY A 101 5.62 -16.35 16.82
N TYR A 102 6.28 -15.72 15.84
CA TYR A 102 7.56 -15.06 16.07
C TYR A 102 7.36 -13.76 16.86
N THR A 103 8.41 -13.34 17.55
CA THR A 103 8.48 -12.06 18.27
C THR A 103 9.56 -11.18 17.66
N PRO A 104 9.55 -9.85 17.89
CA PRO A 104 10.64 -8.99 17.45
C PRO A 104 12.04 -9.44 17.94
N ASP A 105 12.08 -10.12 19.08
CA ASP A 105 13.31 -10.60 19.73
C ASP A 105 13.64 -12.05 19.37
N SER A 106 12.84 -12.69 18.49
CA SER A 106 13.17 -13.99 17.94
C SER A 106 14.48 -13.91 17.16
N LEU A 107 15.36 -14.89 17.39
CA LEU A 107 16.65 -14.97 16.72
C LEU A 107 16.48 -15.46 15.28
N ALA A 108 17.28 -14.90 14.40
CA ALA A 108 17.38 -15.27 13.00
C ALA A 108 18.84 -15.24 12.55
N TYR A 109 19.15 -16.05 11.54
CA TYR A 109 20.51 -16.16 11.04
C TYR A 109 20.69 -15.48 9.69
N ASP A 110 21.46 -14.40 9.68
CA ASP A 110 21.95 -13.73 8.48
C ASP A 110 23.24 -14.42 7.98
N GLY A 111 23.08 -15.21 6.92
CA GLY A 111 24.15 -15.95 6.26
C GLY A 111 23.67 -16.56 4.94
N PRO A 112 24.56 -17.20 4.15
CA PRO A 112 24.22 -17.75 2.83
C PRO A 112 22.97 -18.62 2.83
N VAL A 113 22.01 -18.31 1.95
CA VAL A 113 20.74 -19.02 1.80
C VAL A 113 20.76 -19.85 0.52
N ASN A 114 20.16 -21.03 0.55
CA ASN A 114 19.84 -21.81 -0.64
C ASN A 114 18.43 -22.38 -0.51
N ILE A 115 17.49 -21.83 -1.28
CA ILE A 115 16.10 -22.28 -1.32
C ILE A 115 15.85 -22.82 -2.72
N GLY A 116 15.91 -24.15 -2.89
CA GLY A 116 15.66 -24.79 -4.19
C GLY A 116 16.57 -24.30 -5.32
N GLY A 117 17.84 -23.97 -5.02
CA GLY A 117 18.80 -23.43 -5.98
C GLY A 117 18.85 -21.91 -6.05
N TRP A 118 17.88 -21.20 -5.49
CA TRP A 118 17.90 -19.73 -5.38
C TRP A 118 18.75 -19.29 -4.18
N LYS A 119 19.76 -18.45 -4.44
CA LYS A 119 20.77 -18.02 -3.47
C LYS A 119 20.84 -16.48 -3.37
N PRO A 120 19.89 -15.84 -2.67
CA PRO A 120 19.91 -14.39 -2.49
C PRO A 120 21.06 -13.95 -1.58
N SER A 121 21.59 -12.75 -1.83
CA SER A 121 22.59 -12.09 -0.98
C SER A 121 22.08 -10.74 -0.44
N ASN A 122 22.71 -10.28 0.64
CA ASN A 122 22.49 -8.91 1.13
C ASN A 122 23.07 -7.89 0.16
N TYR A 123 22.50 -6.69 0.11
CA TYR A 123 22.99 -5.59 -0.73
C TYR A 123 24.48 -5.29 -0.52
N THR A 124 24.96 -5.40 0.72
CA THR A 124 26.36 -5.18 1.10
C THR A 124 27.27 -6.38 0.82
N ASN A 125 26.72 -7.54 0.44
CA ASN A 125 27.40 -8.83 0.37
C ASN A 125 28.14 -9.24 1.67
N ARG A 126 27.72 -8.69 2.82
CA ARG A 126 28.21 -9.07 4.14
C ARG A 126 27.11 -9.72 4.95
N TYR A 127 27.52 -10.58 5.87
CA TYR A 127 26.64 -11.31 6.78
C TYR A 127 26.93 -10.92 8.22
N LYS A 128 25.87 -10.85 9.03
CA LYS A 128 25.96 -10.50 10.45
C LYS A 128 25.93 -11.70 11.39
N GLY A 129 25.61 -12.89 10.89
CA GLY A 129 25.40 -14.06 11.73
C GLY A 129 24.07 -13.99 12.46
N GLU A 130 24.06 -14.31 13.74
CA GLU A 130 22.84 -14.26 14.56
C GLU A 130 22.41 -12.82 14.84
N VAL A 131 21.13 -12.53 14.58
CA VAL A 131 20.50 -11.22 14.78
C VAL A 131 19.06 -11.44 15.25
N THR A 132 18.46 -10.44 15.88
CA THR A 132 17.02 -10.44 16.15
C THR A 132 16.21 -10.13 14.88
N LEU A 133 14.94 -10.54 14.83
CA LEU A 133 14.04 -10.14 13.74
C LEU A 133 13.88 -8.61 13.65
N ARG A 134 13.88 -7.91 14.79
CA ARG A 134 13.89 -6.45 14.87
C ARG A 134 15.09 -5.86 14.14
N GLU A 135 16.30 -6.33 14.43
CA GLU A 135 17.53 -5.86 13.78
C GLU A 135 17.54 -6.21 12.29
N ALA A 136 17.10 -7.42 11.94
CA ALA A 136 17.05 -7.85 10.56
C ALA A 136 16.10 -6.99 9.71
N MET A 137 14.94 -6.62 10.25
CA MET A 137 14.00 -5.70 9.59
C MET A 137 14.57 -4.29 9.49
N ALA A 138 15.13 -3.77 10.60
CA ALA A 138 15.71 -2.43 10.64
C ALA A 138 16.85 -2.24 9.64
N GLN A 139 17.63 -3.30 9.41
CA GLN A 139 18.74 -3.30 8.46
C GLN A 139 18.36 -3.87 7.08
N SER A 140 17.10 -4.26 6.92
CA SER A 140 16.57 -4.82 5.67
C SER A 140 17.41 -5.97 5.13
N LEU A 141 17.74 -6.96 5.97
CA LEU A 141 18.56 -8.12 5.56
C LEU A 141 17.77 -9.04 4.60
N ASN A 142 18.33 -9.30 3.42
CA ASN A 142 17.66 -10.06 2.36
C ASN A 142 17.59 -11.55 2.68
N THR A 143 18.68 -12.10 3.20
CA THR A 143 18.79 -13.51 3.59
C THR A 143 17.78 -13.88 4.66
N VAL A 144 17.63 -13.05 5.69
CA VAL A 144 16.67 -13.27 6.78
C VAL A 144 15.24 -13.21 6.26
N ALA A 145 14.89 -12.20 5.45
CA ALA A 145 13.57 -12.12 4.83
C ALA A 145 13.25 -13.34 3.95
N ALA A 146 14.24 -13.84 3.19
CA ALA A 146 14.10 -15.02 2.36
C ALA A 146 13.89 -16.30 3.18
N ARG A 147 14.71 -16.51 4.24
CA ARG A 147 14.55 -17.64 5.18
C ARG A 147 13.19 -17.61 5.84
N LEU A 148 12.81 -16.45 6.39
CA LEU A 148 11.57 -16.27 7.10
C LEU A 148 10.37 -16.58 6.20
N THR A 149 10.39 -16.10 4.95
CA THR A 149 9.35 -16.42 3.95
C THR A 149 9.27 -17.92 3.65
N ASN A 150 10.42 -18.61 3.58
CA ASN A 150 10.47 -20.05 3.38
C ASN A 150 9.95 -20.83 4.59
N GLU A 151 10.25 -20.38 5.81
CA GLU A 151 9.81 -20.99 7.07
C GLU A 151 8.31 -20.82 7.31
N VAL A 152 7.79 -19.60 7.17
CA VAL A 152 6.35 -19.33 7.41
C VAL A 152 5.47 -19.77 6.23
N GLY A 153 6.07 -19.87 5.04
CA GLY A 153 5.41 -20.19 3.78
C GLY A 153 5.03 -18.95 2.96
N ALA A 154 5.49 -18.88 1.71
CA ALA A 154 5.23 -17.75 0.81
C ALA A 154 3.73 -17.50 0.56
N TRP A 155 2.89 -18.54 0.62
CA TRP A 155 1.44 -18.39 0.50
C TRP A 155 0.83 -17.58 1.65
N LYS A 156 1.35 -17.72 2.88
CA LYS A 156 0.88 -16.91 4.02
C LYS A 156 1.25 -15.45 3.83
N VAL A 157 2.45 -15.18 3.32
CA VAL A 157 2.89 -13.82 2.99
C VAL A 157 1.98 -13.18 1.94
N VAL A 158 1.66 -13.92 0.86
CA VAL A 158 0.70 -13.48 -0.15
C VAL A 158 -0.68 -13.22 0.46
N ARG A 159 -1.17 -14.12 1.32
CA ARG A 159 -2.46 -13.96 2.01
C ARG A 159 -2.46 -12.72 2.89
N THR A 160 -1.38 -12.45 3.61
CA THR A 160 -1.21 -11.23 4.42
C THR A 160 -1.25 -10.01 3.53
N ALA A 161 -0.43 -9.93 2.48
CA ALA A 161 -0.42 -8.79 1.55
C ALA A 161 -1.80 -8.53 0.91
N ARG A 162 -2.51 -9.60 0.50
CA ARG A 162 -3.88 -9.48 -0.03
C ARG A 162 -4.87 -9.00 1.00
N ARG A 163 -4.82 -9.53 2.22
CA ARG A 163 -5.63 -9.02 3.33
C ARG A 163 -5.35 -7.53 3.47
N LEU A 164 -4.11 -7.09 3.48
CA LEU A 164 -3.79 -5.68 3.67
C LEU A 164 -4.15 -4.74 2.50
N GLY A 165 -4.69 -5.24 1.38
CA GLY A 165 -5.19 -4.40 0.28
C GLY A 165 -4.33 -4.42 -1.00
N ILE A 166 -3.36 -5.33 -1.11
CA ILE A 166 -2.70 -5.59 -2.40
C ILE A 166 -3.60 -6.48 -3.27
N HIS A 167 -4.11 -5.94 -4.38
CA HIS A 167 -4.97 -6.66 -5.33
C HIS A 167 -4.21 -7.13 -6.56
N SER A 168 -3.07 -6.50 -6.85
CA SER A 168 -2.11 -6.91 -7.88
C SER A 168 -1.76 -8.41 -7.81
N LYS A 169 -1.40 -8.97 -8.96
CA LYS A 169 -1.11 -10.40 -9.10
C LYS A 169 0.17 -10.77 -8.33
N LEU A 170 0.00 -11.49 -7.22
CA LEU A 170 1.09 -12.02 -6.41
C LEU A 170 1.34 -13.50 -6.69
N HIS A 171 2.61 -13.88 -6.82
CA HIS A 171 3.06 -15.25 -6.95
C HIS A 171 3.65 -15.73 -5.62
N ALA A 172 3.12 -16.84 -5.08
CA ALA A 172 3.59 -17.42 -3.82
C ALA A 172 4.90 -18.20 -4.03
N GLN A 173 6.02 -17.47 -4.08
CA GLN A 173 7.35 -18.03 -4.19
C GLN A 173 8.32 -17.33 -3.22
N PRO A 174 9.44 -17.98 -2.82
CA PRO A 174 10.37 -17.42 -1.82
C PRO A 174 10.89 -16.01 -2.17
N SER A 175 11.07 -15.71 -3.45
CA SER A 175 11.56 -14.40 -3.90
C SER A 175 10.57 -13.26 -3.67
N ILE A 176 9.31 -13.52 -3.32
CA ILE A 176 8.36 -12.47 -2.94
C ILE A 176 8.88 -11.67 -1.73
N ALA A 177 9.71 -12.30 -0.88
CA ALA A 177 10.38 -11.67 0.25
C ALA A 177 11.17 -10.40 -0.12
N LEU A 178 11.66 -10.36 -1.37
CA LEU A 178 12.49 -9.27 -1.90
C LEU A 178 11.70 -8.35 -2.85
N GLY A 179 10.37 -8.43 -2.85
CA GLY A 179 9.50 -7.57 -3.66
C GLY A 179 9.58 -7.84 -5.16
N THR A 180 9.66 -9.11 -5.57
CA THR A 180 9.66 -9.51 -6.99
C THR A 180 8.29 -9.44 -7.67
N ALA A 181 7.21 -9.31 -6.88
CA ALA A 181 5.87 -9.08 -7.40
C ALA A 181 5.68 -7.61 -7.76
N GLU A 182 4.97 -7.34 -8.84
CA GLU A 182 4.68 -5.97 -9.25
C GLU A 182 3.38 -5.49 -8.59
N VAL A 183 3.40 -4.28 -8.04
CA VAL A 183 2.25 -3.63 -7.41
C VAL A 183 2.18 -2.17 -7.83
N THR A 184 1.01 -1.54 -7.69
CA THR A 184 0.90 -0.08 -7.85
C THR A 184 1.42 0.64 -6.62
N LEU A 185 1.82 1.90 -6.78
CA LEU A 185 2.28 2.72 -5.64
C LEU A 185 1.17 2.93 -4.62
N LEU A 186 -0.06 3.16 -5.09
CA LEU A 186 -1.21 3.35 -4.20
C LEU A 186 -1.51 2.09 -3.37
N GLU A 187 -1.51 0.91 -3.99
CA GLU A 187 -1.67 -0.35 -3.25
C GLU A 187 -0.56 -0.54 -2.22
N LEU A 188 0.70 -0.33 -2.61
CA LEU A 188 1.83 -0.48 -1.70
C LEU A 188 1.72 0.46 -0.49
N ALA A 189 1.43 1.74 -0.74
CA ALA A 189 1.29 2.74 0.31
C ALA A 189 0.08 2.45 1.21
N GLY A 190 -1.06 2.08 0.62
CA GLY A 190 -2.28 1.78 1.36
C GLY A 190 -2.16 0.52 2.22
N ALA A 191 -1.45 -0.50 1.73
CA ALA A 191 -1.31 -1.78 2.42
C ALA A 191 -0.19 -1.83 3.46
N MET A 192 0.68 -0.82 3.51
CA MET A 192 1.84 -0.79 4.40
C MET A 192 1.41 -0.78 5.89
N PRO A 193 1.80 -1.76 6.72
CA PRO A 193 1.52 -1.73 8.16
C PRO A 193 2.18 -0.53 8.85
N PRO A 194 1.53 0.12 9.86
CA PRO A 194 0.24 -0.24 10.48
C PRO A 194 -0.99 0.45 9.85
N SER A 195 -0.98 0.76 8.54
CA SER A 195 -2.11 1.42 7.86
C SER A 195 -3.47 0.80 8.24
N PRO A 196 -4.50 1.58 8.59
CA PRO A 196 -5.81 1.01 8.89
C PRO A 196 -6.57 0.52 7.66
N MET A 197 -6.15 0.84 6.43
CA MET A 197 -6.62 0.09 5.26
C MET A 197 -6.18 -1.38 5.35
N ALA A 198 -5.01 -1.60 5.92
CA ALA A 198 -4.48 -2.91 6.23
C ALA A 198 -5.27 -3.60 7.37
N ALA A 199 -5.69 -2.85 8.40
CA ALA A 199 -6.48 -3.37 9.52
C ALA A 199 -7.98 -3.59 9.20
N SER A 200 -8.57 -2.74 8.34
CA SER A 200 -10.00 -2.80 7.97
C SER A 200 -10.36 -3.95 7.03
N ALA A 201 -9.36 -4.63 6.49
CA ALA A 201 -9.53 -5.84 5.70
C ALA A 201 -10.31 -6.96 6.40
N CYS A 202 -10.30 -6.98 7.74
CA CYS A 202 -11.09 -7.92 8.52
C CYS A 202 -12.60 -7.59 8.48
N CYS A 203 -12.98 -6.33 8.22
CA CYS A 203 -14.39 -5.91 8.08
C CYS A 203 -14.89 -5.87 6.62
N LEU A 204 -14.01 -6.04 5.64
CA LEU A 204 -14.34 -5.86 4.21
C LEU A 204 -15.00 -7.08 3.54
N MET A 205 -15.24 -8.20 4.24
CA MET A 205 -15.88 -9.38 3.65
C MET A 205 -17.42 -9.30 3.55
N SER A 206 -18.07 -8.21 3.98
CA SER A 206 -19.54 -8.11 3.95
C SER A 206 -20.14 -7.11 2.94
N SER A 207 -19.34 -6.32 2.21
CA SER A 207 -19.93 -5.40 1.23
C SER A 207 -18.93 -5.05 0.15
N ARG A 208 -19.33 -5.29 -1.11
CA ARG A 208 -18.68 -4.78 -2.31
C ARG A 208 -18.67 -3.25 -2.27
N ALA A 209 -17.68 -2.66 -1.61
CA ALA A 209 -17.40 -1.23 -1.63
C ALA A 209 -15.99 -1.01 -1.07
N CYS A 210 -14.98 -1.41 -1.85
CA CYS A 210 -13.61 -0.95 -1.63
C CYS A 210 -13.19 -0.24 -2.91
N ALA A 211 -13.37 1.07 -2.95
CA ALA A 211 -12.85 1.90 -4.02
C ALA A 211 -12.30 3.19 -3.38
N THR A 212 -10.97 3.28 -3.46
CA THR A 212 -10.20 4.48 -3.81
C THR A 212 -10.92 5.83 -3.70
N ALA A 213 -10.42 6.68 -2.79
CA ALA A 213 -10.94 8.01 -2.46
C ALA A 213 -12.39 7.97 -1.95
N THR A 214 -12.57 8.09 -0.63
CA THR A 214 -13.91 8.29 -0.03
C THR A 214 -14.47 9.62 -0.49
N ALA A 215 -15.07 9.62 -1.67
CA ALA A 215 -15.84 10.70 -2.22
C ALA A 215 -17.25 10.61 -1.60
N ARG A 216 -17.63 11.59 -0.78
CA ARG A 216 -19.04 11.72 -0.36
C ARG A 216 -19.77 12.52 -1.41
N CYS A 217 -20.82 11.92 -1.97
CA CYS A 217 -21.69 12.57 -2.94
C CYS A 217 -22.96 13.05 -2.24
N SER A 218 -23.33 14.32 -2.42
CA SER A 218 -24.61 14.87 -1.95
C SER A 218 -25.26 15.75 -3.02
N THR A 219 -26.59 15.83 -3.01
CA THR A 219 -27.38 16.66 -3.94
C THR A 219 -27.47 18.09 -3.42
N ALA A 220 -27.19 19.08 -4.27
CA ALA A 220 -27.33 20.48 -3.92
C ALA A 220 -28.80 20.81 -3.56
N GLY A 221 -29.05 21.24 -2.32
CA GLY A 221 -30.38 21.66 -1.83
C GLY A 221 -30.97 20.81 -0.70
N ALA A 222 -30.37 19.69 -0.32
CA ALA A 222 -30.77 18.96 0.88
C ALA A 222 -30.10 19.57 2.12
N THR A 223 -30.90 20.17 3.02
CA THR A 223 -30.43 20.48 4.39
C THR A 223 -29.79 19.22 4.99
N PRO A 224 -28.58 19.31 5.58
CA PRO A 224 -27.94 18.15 6.19
C PRO A 224 -28.84 17.67 7.34
N GLN A 225 -29.49 16.52 7.17
CA GLN A 225 -30.13 15.87 8.30
C GLN A 225 -29.03 15.35 9.22
N PRO A 226 -29.04 15.69 10.52
CA PRO A 226 -28.14 15.04 11.46
C PRO A 226 -28.44 13.54 11.43
N ALA A 227 -27.38 12.74 11.29
CA ALA A 227 -27.48 11.28 11.34
C ALA A 227 -28.22 10.86 12.61
N ARG A 228 -29.48 10.42 12.45
CA ARG A 228 -30.25 9.80 13.52
C ARG A 228 -29.64 8.43 13.76
N TRP A 229 -28.82 8.35 14.80
CA TRP A 229 -28.43 7.09 15.42
C TRP A 229 -29.71 6.40 15.93
N TRP A 230 -30.19 5.40 15.19
CA TRP A 230 -31.17 4.46 15.71
C TRP A 230 -30.48 3.59 16.76
N ARG A 231 -30.66 3.95 18.04
CA ARG A 231 -30.56 2.99 19.15
C ARG A 231 -31.92 2.32 19.30
N SER A 232 -32.03 1.06 18.92
CA SER A 232 -33.07 0.18 19.44
C SER A 232 -32.44 -0.71 20.50
N ASN A 233 -32.43 -0.23 21.75
CA ASN A 233 -32.38 -1.10 22.92
C ASN A 233 -33.78 -1.70 23.10
N MET A 234 -33.95 -2.93 22.64
CA MET A 234 -34.96 -3.82 23.20
C MET A 234 -34.25 -4.60 24.32
N TRP A 235 -34.72 -4.40 25.55
CA TRP A 235 -34.84 -5.37 26.65
C TRP A 235 -34.78 -4.64 28.01
N ALA A 236 -35.93 -4.54 28.65
CA ALA A 236 -36.12 -4.62 30.10
C ALA A 236 -37.58 -5.11 30.31
N PRO A 237 -37.84 -5.91 31.35
CA PRO A 237 -38.98 -6.83 31.43
C PRO A 237 -40.35 -6.17 31.38
#